data_AF-A0A813FK06-F1
#
_entry.id   AF-A0A813FK06-F1
#
_cell.length_a   1.000
_cell.length_b   1.000
_cell.length_c   1.000
_cell.angle_alpha   90.00
_cell.angle_beta   90.00
_cell.angle_gamma   90.00
#
_symmetry.space_group_name_H-M   'P 1'
#
loop_
_entity.id
_entity.type
_entity.pdbx_description
1 polymer ?
#
loop_
_entity_poly.entity_id
_entity_poly.type
_entity_poly.pdbx_seq_one_letter_code
_entity_poly.pdbx_strand_id
1 'polypeptide(L)'
;QACANLQIYDPYYCQGGTKRRLGKLGFDHVHNENEDFYVVAKSENVTAFDVLVTNPPFSDAEHVTFALDFAISSGKPWLMILPVSFIFSDIFTRVEQVLGADGLRPFYVVPGKKYNFKTPAPLPPPPKIDRHHQARTRSRISHTLWVVQGGADKELHQRLLEVARSSFDEEGVEWAESVSELPKSALPGHFTKDMKRVAELQGLVLSD
;
A
#
# COMPACT_ATOMS: atom_id res chain seq x y z
N GLN A 1 19.10 -8.17 17.88
CA GLN A 1 18.20 -8.91 16.97
C GLN A 1 16.77 -8.85 17.50
N ALA A 2 16.05 -7.74 17.28
CA ALA A 2 14.69 -7.57 17.79
C ALA A 2 13.60 -8.13 16.84
N CYS A 3 13.96 -8.46 15.60
CA CYS A 3 13.01 -8.86 14.54
C CYS A 3 12.62 -10.35 14.57
N ALA A 4 13.29 -11.17 15.37
CA ALA A 4 13.25 -12.63 15.27
C ALA A 4 11.91 -13.30 15.66
N ASN A 5 10.91 -12.54 16.12
CA ASN A 5 9.62 -13.09 16.56
C ASN A 5 8.39 -12.42 15.91
N LEU A 6 8.58 -11.35 15.13
CA LEU A 6 7.48 -10.58 14.56
C LEU A 6 6.76 -11.40 13.49
N GLN A 7 5.47 -11.66 13.70
CA GLN A 7 4.63 -12.40 12.75
C GLN A 7 4.10 -11.46 11.66
N ILE A 8 4.68 -11.53 10.47
CA ILE A 8 4.27 -10.74 9.30
C ILE A 8 3.29 -11.55 8.44
N TYR A 9 2.14 -10.96 8.13
CA TYR A 9 1.17 -11.54 7.21
C TYR A 9 1.18 -10.78 5.87
N ASP A 10 1.33 -11.52 4.77
CA ASP A 10 1.09 -11.05 3.40
C ASP A 10 0.10 -12.00 2.71
N PRO A 11 -1.19 -11.64 2.61
CA PRO A 11 -2.23 -12.52 2.10
C PRO A 11 -2.13 -12.78 0.59
N TYR A 12 -1.38 -11.95 -0.15
CA TYR A 12 -1.30 -12.07 -1.59
C TYR A 12 -0.05 -12.87 -1.99
N TYR A 13 -0.27 -14.15 -2.29
CA TYR A 13 0.81 -15.06 -2.64
C TYR A 13 1.60 -14.59 -3.87
N CYS A 14 2.92 -14.44 -3.70
CA CYS A 14 3.80 -13.99 -4.78
C CYS A 14 4.94 -14.98 -5.06
N GLN A 15 4.63 -16.28 -5.05
CA GLN A 15 5.62 -17.36 -5.28
C GLN A 15 6.79 -17.28 -4.29
N GLY A 16 6.50 -16.95 -3.03
CA GLY A 16 7.50 -16.78 -1.96
C GLY A 16 8.43 -15.57 -2.13
N GLY A 17 8.13 -14.64 -3.04
CA GLY A 17 8.90 -13.43 -3.25
C GLY A 17 9.00 -12.55 -2.01
N THR A 18 7.88 -12.34 -1.30
CA THR A 18 7.79 -11.56 -0.07
C THR A 18 8.61 -12.23 1.04
N LYS A 19 8.33 -13.51 1.32
CA LYS A 19 9.05 -14.32 2.33
C LYS A 19 10.57 -14.27 2.15
N ARG A 20 11.06 -14.42 0.91
CA ARG A 20 12.50 -14.32 0.61
C ARG A 20 13.08 -12.93 0.85
N ARG A 21 12.37 -11.85 0.47
CA ARG A 21 12.86 -10.48 0.61
C ARG A 21 12.89 -10.05 2.08
N LEU A 22 11.81 -10.32 2.81
CA LEU A 22 11.72 -10.01 4.24
C LEU A 22 12.69 -10.88 5.06
N GLY A 23 12.87 -12.15 4.70
CA GLY A 23 13.90 -13.01 5.32
C GLY A 23 15.32 -12.46 5.17
N LYS A 24 15.66 -11.85 4.02
CA LYS A 24 16.96 -11.16 3.84
C LYS A 24 17.13 -9.94 4.74
N LEU A 25 16.05 -9.35 5.23
CA LEU A 25 16.06 -8.26 6.20
C LEU A 25 16.05 -8.77 7.66
N GLY A 26 16.05 -10.09 7.88
CA GLY A 26 16.06 -10.72 9.21
C GLY A 26 14.68 -10.99 9.80
N PHE A 27 13.62 -10.99 8.98
CA PHE A 27 12.29 -11.42 9.40
C PHE A 27 12.06 -12.89 9.05
N ASP A 28 12.12 -13.74 10.06
CA ASP A 28 12.04 -15.20 9.87
C ASP A 28 10.59 -15.73 9.88
N HIS A 29 9.64 -14.93 10.39
CA HIS A 29 8.23 -15.30 10.53
C HIS A 29 7.34 -14.53 9.55
N VAL A 30 7.34 -14.97 8.30
CA VAL A 30 6.51 -14.39 7.24
C VAL A 30 5.55 -15.45 6.70
N HIS A 31 4.26 -15.21 6.89
CA HIS A 31 3.19 -15.98 6.27
C HIS A 31 2.86 -15.36 4.90
N ASN A 32 3.17 -16.10 3.83
CA ASN A 32 2.81 -15.78 2.44
C ASN A 32 2.63 -17.10 1.70
N GLU A 33 1.50 -17.74 1.94
CA GLU A 33 1.18 -19.08 1.45
C GLU A 33 0.19 -19.02 0.28
N ASN A 34 0.15 -20.06 -0.55
CA ASN A 34 -0.71 -20.10 -1.74
C ASN A 34 -2.16 -20.45 -1.37
N GLU A 35 -2.81 -19.55 -0.65
CA GLU A 35 -4.17 -19.68 -0.14
C GLU A 35 -5.10 -18.66 -0.80
N ASP A 36 -6.41 -18.96 -0.82
CA ASP A 36 -7.40 -17.99 -1.25
C ASP A 36 -7.69 -17.01 -0.10
N PHE A 37 -7.06 -15.84 -0.16
CA PHE A 37 -7.22 -14.78 0.84
C PHE A 37 -8.69 -14.43 1.10
N TYR A 38 -9.54 -14.37 0.07
CA TYR A 38 -10.93 -13.93 0.25
C TYR A 38 -11.73 -14.95 1.06
N VAL A 39 -11.41 -16.23 0.90
CA VAL A 39 -11.99 -17.31 1.70
C VAL A 39 -11.43 -17.28 3.12
N VAL A 40 -10.11 -17.16 3.27
CA VAL A 40 -9.43 -17.14 4.57
C VAL A 40 -9.91 -15.97 5.43
N ALA A 41 -9.97 -14.76 4.87
CA ALA A 41 -10.38 -13.54 5.57
C ALA A 41 -11.83 -13.56 6.07
N LYS A 42 -12.70 -14.35 5.42
CA LYS A 42 -14.10 -14.54 5.84
C LYS A 42 -14.29 -15.69 6.83
N SER A 43 -13.23 -16.45 7.08
CA SER A 43 -13.23 -17.60 7.98
C SER A 43 -12.53 -17.27 9.30
N GLU A 44 -12.70 -18.12 10.31
CA GLU A 44 -11.93 -18.04 11.56
C GLU A 44 -10.48 -18.57 11.41
N ASN A 45 -10.04 -18.91 10.19
CA ASN A 45 -8.74 -19.54 9.92
C ASN A 45 -7.62 -18.55 9.55
N VAL A 46 -7.82 -17.25 9.78
CA VAL A 46 -6.73 -16.27 9.57
C VAL A 46 -5.60 -16.62 10.54
N THR A 47 -4.42 -16.91 9.99
CA THR A 47 -3.21 -17.18 10.80
C THR A 47 -2.95 -16.00 11.73
N ALA A 48 -2.62 -16.24 12.99
CA ALA A 48 -2.31 -15.17 13.93
C ALA A 48 -1.10 -14.34 13.44
N PHE A 49 -1.23 -13.01 13.45
CA PHE A 49 -0.18 -12.10 13.01
C PHE A 49 -0.11 -10.84 13.87
N ASP A 50 1.05 -10.19 13.82
CA ASP A 50 1.32 -8.93 14.52
C ASP A 50 1.14 -7.73 13.60
N VAL A 51 1.53 -7.86 12.32
CA VAL A 51 1.47 -6.80 11.32
C VAL A 51 1.11 -7.36 9.94
N LEU A 52 0.26 -6.63 9.21
CA LEU A 52 -0.02 -6.87 7.80
C LEU A 52 0.97 -6.08 6.94
N VAL A 53 1.72 -6.75 6.06
CA VAL A 53 2.63 -6.08 5.10
C VAL A 53 2.33 -6.63 3.72
N THR A 54 1.72 -5.83 2.84
CA THR A 54 1.20 -6.38 1.59
C THR A 54 1.19 -5.40 0.41
N ASN A 55 1.02 -5.95 -0.77
CA ASN A 55 0.91 -5.28 -2.06
C ASN A 55 -0.29 -5.88 -2.80
N PRO A 56 -1.52 -5.38 -2.56
CA PRO A 56 -2.71 -5.97 -3.12
C PRO A 56 -2.73 -5.86 -4.65
N PRO A 57 -3.47 -6.74 -5.36
CA PRO A 57 -3.70 -6.59 -6.78
C PRO A 57 -4.38 -5.26 -7.10
N PHE A 58 -3.79 -4.48 -8.00
CA PHE A 58 -4.33 -3.18 -8.43
C PHE A 58 -5.17 -3.26 -9.71
N SER A 59 -5.47 -4.47 -10.18
CA SER A 59 -6.26 -4.66 -11.41
C SER A 59 -7.71 -4.21 -11.27
N ASP A 60 -8.23 -4.19 -10.05
CA ASP A 60 -9.56 -3.72 -9.69
C ASP A 60 -9.50 -3.02 -8.33
N ALA A 61 -10.31 -1.97 -8.15
CA ALA A 61 -10.48 -1.29 -6.88
C ALA A 61 -11.07 -2.23 -5.81
N GLU A 62 -11.90 -3.21 -6.20
CA GLU A 62 -12.51 -4.17 -5.26
C GLU A 62 -11.46 -4.92 -4.43
N HIS A 63 -10.37 -5.37 -5.05
CA HIS A 63 -9.31 -6.11 -4.34
C HIS A 63 -8.55 -5.23 -3.34
N VAL A 64 -8.33 -3.96 -3.71
CA VAL A 64 -7.66 -2.99 -2.85
C VAL A 64 -8.56 -2.63 -1.66
N THR A 65 -9.84 -2.35 -1.92
CA THR A 65 -10.83 -2.05 -0.89
C THR A 65 -11.01 -3.24 0.07
N PHE A 66 -11.14 -4.47 -0.44
CA PHE A 66 -11.26 -5.66 0.41
C PHE A 66 -10.04 -5.84 1.33
N ALA A 67 -8.82 -5.66 0.80
CA ALA A 67 -7.61 -5.75 1.60
C ALA A 67 -7.53 -4.66 2.66
N LEU A 68 -7.96 -3.44 2.33
CA LEU A 68 -7.98 -2.30 3.24
C LEU A 68 -9.02 -2.50 4.36
N ASP A 69 -10.22 -2.97 4.02
CA ASP A 69 -11.27 -3.28 4.99
C ASP A 69 -10.80 -4.39 5.96
N PHE A 70 -10.16 -5.43 5.44
CA PHE A 70 -9.54 -6.47 6.26
C PHE A 70 -8.47 -5.88 7.19
N ALA A 71 -7.56 -5.06 6.66
CA ALA A 71 -6.49 -4.44 7.44
C ALA A 71 -7.05 -3.61 8.61
N ILE A 72 -8.03 -2.75 8.33
CA ILE A 72 -8.70 -1.91 9.33
C ILE A 72 -9.45 -2.75 10.36
N SER A 73 -10.26 -3.71 9.92
CA SER A 73 -11.06 -4.55 10.80
C SER A 73 -10.22 -5.45 11.73
N SER A 74 -8.99 -5.79 11.33
CA SER A 74 -8.08 -6.55 12.17
C SER A 74 -7.63 -5.80 13.44
N GLY A 75 -7.70 -4.46 13.41
CA GLY A 75 -7.17 -3.59 14.46
C GLY A 75 -5.64 -3.65 14.61
N LYS A 76 -4.93 -4.38 13.75
CA LYS A 76 -3.47 -4.54 13.75
C LYS A 76 -2.80 -3.46 12.89
N PRO A 77 -1.52 -3.14 13.15
CA PRO A 77 -0.73 -2.32 12.24
C PRO A 77 -0.70 -2.90 10.83
N TRP A 78 -0.66 -2.01 9.84
CA TRP A 78 -0.58 -2.41 8.46
C TRP A 78 0.27 -1.46 7.61
N LEU A 79 0.94 -2.06 6.63
CA LEU A 79 1.73 -1.40 5.61
C LEU A 79 1.28 -1.95 4.26
N MET A 80 0.68 -1.09 3.44
CA MET A 80 0.15 -1.46 2.14
C MET A 80 0.79 -0.63 1.04
N ILE A 81 1.28 -1.27 -0.01
CA ILE A 81 1.60 -0.54 -1.25
C ILE A 81 0.28 -0.22 -1.94
N LEU A 82 -0.04 1.06 -2.14
CA LEU A 82 -1.26 1.50 -2.82
C LEU A 82 -0.93 2.38 -4.02
N PRO A 83 -1.72 2.33 -5.11
CA PRO A 83 -1.54 3.21 -6.25
C PRO A 83 -2.03 4.61 -5.88
N VAL A 84 -1.31 5.64 -6.31
CA VAL A 84 -1.66 7.03 -6.00
C VAL A 84 -3.08 7.37 -6.47
N SER A 85 -3.53 6.83 -7.60
CA SER A 85 -4.92 7.02 -8.06
C SER A 85 -5.99 6.51 -7.09
N PHE A 86 -5.70 5.47 -6.30
CA PHE A 86 -6.60 4.97 -5.27
C PHE A 86 -6.54 5.84 -4.01
N ILE A 87 -5.35 6.31 -3.63
CA ILE A 87 -5.18 7.26 -2.52
C ILE A 87 -6.00 8.53 -2.76
N PHE A 88 -6.02 9.03 -3.99
CA PHE A 88 -6.83 10.18 -4.42
C PHE A 88 -8.27 9.80 -4.85
N SER A 89 -8.87 8.79 -4.23
CA SER A 89 -10.26 8.39 -4.47
C SER A 89 -11.15 8.70 -3.28
N ASP A 90 -12.46 8.87 -3.51
CA ASP A 90 -13.41 9.11 -2.41
C ASP A 90 -13.44 7.96 -1.39
N ILE A 91 -13.19 6.72 -1.85
CA ILE A 91 -13.11 5.53 -1.00
C ILE A 91 -12.00 5.74 0.04
N PHE A 92 -10.81 6.11 -0.42
CA PHE A 92 -9.68 6.27 0.47
C PHE A 92 -9.77 7.55 1.32
N THR A 93 -10.30 8.66 0.77
CA THR A 93 -10.60 9.86 1.55
C THR A 93 -11.55 9.56 2.71
N ARG A 94 -12.56 8.71 2.51
CA ARG A 94 -13.47 8.29 3.59
C ARG A 94 -12.74 7.52 4.67
N VAL A 95 -11.82 6.63 4.31
CA VAL A 95 -10.99 5.87 5.25
C VAL A 95 -10.12 6.81 6.09
N GLU A 96 -9.45 7.78 5.46
CA GLU A 96 -8.64 8.77 6.18
C GLU A 96 -9.47 9.62 7.14
N GLN A 97 -10.71 9.98 6.77
CA GLN A 97 -11.62 10.73 7.64
C GLN A 97 -12.03 9.91 8.86
N VAL A 98 -12.42 8.65 8.66
CA VAL A 98 -12.85 7.76 9.75
C VAL A 98 -11.70 7.50 10.73
N LEU A 99 -10.54 7.08 10.22
CA LEU A 99 -9.37 6.80 11.07
C LEU A 99 -8.79 8.08 11.68
N GLY A 100 -8.84 9.18 10.94
CA GLY A 100 -8.35 10.48 11.40
C GLY A 100 -9.15 11.08 12.56
N ALA A 101 -10.45 10.77 12.68
CA ALA A 101 -11.27 11.21 13.80
C ALA A 101 -10.74 10.74 15.16
N ASP A 102 -10.03 9.59 15.17
CA ASP A 102 -9.40 9.02 16.35
C ASP A 102 -7.92 9.36 16.51
N GLY A 103 -7.35 10.20 15.63
CA GLY A 103 -5.92 10.49 15.58
C GLY A 103 -5.09 9.31 15.06
N LEU A 104 -5.69 8.44 14.25
CA LEU A 104 -5.11 7.21 13.70
C LEU A 104 -5.02 7.25 12.16
N ARG A 105 -4.95 8.46 11.58
CA ARG A 105 -4.89 8.66 10.13
C ARG A 105 -3.66 7.95 9.55
N PRO A 106 -3.79 7.21 8.43
CA PRO A 106 -2.63 6.66 7.75
C PRO A 106 -1.64 7.75 7.30
N PHE A 107 -0.35 7.41 7.26
CA PHE A 107 0.69 8.26 6.69
C PHE A 107 1.39 7.57 5.51
N TYR A 108 2.20 8.31 4.78
CA TYR A 108 2.74 7.90 3.50
C TYR A 108 4.25 7.80 3.54
N VAL A 109 4.79 6.72 2.98
CA VAL A 109 6.23 6.56 2.73
C VAL A 109 6.45 6.43 1.22
N VAL A 110 7.28 7.33 0.69
CA VAL A 110 7.60 7.49 -0.72
C VAL A 110 8.94 6.80 -0.97
N PRO A 111 8.97 5.70 -1.74
CA PRO A 111 10.22 5.01 -2.00
C PRO A 111 11.13 5.88 -2.89
N GLY A 112 12.42 5.99 -2.53
CA GLY A 112 13.39 6.76 -3.32
C GLY A 112 13.63 6.25 -4.75
N LYS A 113 13.13 5.04 -5.06
CA LYS A 113 13.10 4.49 -6.41
C LYS A 113 11.72 3.91 -6.72
N LYS A 114 11.24 4.15 -7.94
CA LYS A 114 9.97 3.60 -8.42
C LYS A 114 10.00 2.07 -8.44
N TYR A 115 8.89 1.45 -8.02
CA TYR A 115 8.74 0.00 -8.08
C TYR A 115 8.65 -0.49 -9.52
N ASN A 116 9.51 -1.45 -9.85
CA ASN A 116 9.41 -2.24 -11.07
C ASN A 116 8.65 -3.52 -10.76
N PHE A 117 7.32 -3.48 -10.92
CA PHE A 117 6.48 -4.66 -10.75
C PHE A 117 6.78 -5.67 -11.85
N LYS A 118 7.19 -6.88 -11.44
CA LYS A 118 7.39 -8.00 -12.36
C LYS A 118 6.04 -8.66 -12.60
N THR A 119 5.63 -8.79 -13.86
CA THR A 119 4.48 -9.62 -14.19
C THR A 119 4.88 -11.09 -14.12
N PRO A 120 4.08 -11.97 -13.48
CA PRO A 120 4.38 -13.40 -13.42
C PRO A 120 4.46 -14.00 -14.84
N ALA A 121 5.46 -14.83 -15.08
CA ALA A 121 5.57 -15.62 -16.30
C ALA A 121 4.94 -17.01 -16.09
N PRO A 122 4.35 -17.63 -17.13
CA PRO A 122 4.19 -17.12 -18.49
C PRO A 122 3.01 -16.13 -18.59
N LEU A 123 3.21 -15.05 -19.35
CA LEU A 123 2.10 -14.22 -19.80
C LEU A 123 1.25 -15.04 -20.78
N PRO A 124 -0.08 -14.98 -20.73
CA PRO A 124 -0.90 -15.50 -21.81
C PRO A 124 -0.45 -14.87 -23.16
N PRO A 125 -0.54 -15.62 -24.27
CA PRO A 125 -0.15 -15.10 -25.57
C PRO A 125 -0.91 -13.79 -25.83
N PRO A 126 -0.21 -12.74 -26.31
CA PRO A 126 -0.80 -11.42 -26.48
C PRO A 126 -2.02 -11.52 -27.42
N PRO A 127 -3.15 -10.87 -27.10
CA PRO A 127 -4.32 -10.87 -27.98
C PRO A 127 -3.92 -10.33 -29.37
N LYS A 128 -4.52 -10.89 -30.42
CA LYS A 128 -4.25 -10.53 -31.83
C LYS A 128 -4.78 -9.14 -32.23
N ILE A 129 -5.32 -8.37 -31.29
CA ILE A 129 -5.95 -7.07 -31.51
C ILE A 129 -4.89 -5.96 -31.35
N ASP A 130 -5.00 -4.93 -32.19
CA ASP A 130 -4.04 -3.85 -32.39
C ASP A 130 -3.39 -3.34 -31.08
N ARG A 131 -2.08 -3.67 -30.97
CA ARG A 131 -1.26 -3.41 -29.78
C ARG A 131 -1.09 -1.93 -29.48
N HIS A 132 -1.28 -1.03 -30.45
CA HIS A 132 -1.03 0.39 -30.23
C HIS A 132 -2.09 1.06 -29.35
N HIS A 133 -3.32 0.57 -29.34
CA HIS A 133 -4.39 1.16 -28.52
C HIS A 133 -4.47 0.51 -27.12
N GLN A 134 -4.26 -0.81 -27.02
CA GLN A 134 -4.35 -1.55 -25.74
C GLN A 134 -3.09 -1.52 -24.88
N ALA A 135 -1.89 -1.48 -25.48
CA ALA A 135 -0.65 -1.34 -24.70
C ALA A 135 -0.52 0.06 -24.06
N ARG A 136 -1.18 1.07 -24.64
CA ARG A 136 -1.31 2.42 -24.07
C ARG A 136 -2.31 2.50 -22.91
N THR A 137 -3.27 1.57 -22.84
CA THR A 137 -4.29 1.52 -21.77
C THR A 137 -3.91 0.61 -20.61
N ARG A 138 -2.84 -0.18 -20.70
CA ARG A 138 -2.19 -0.74 -19.51
C ARG A 138 -1.57 0.41 -18.74
N SER A 139 -2.36 0.97 -17.82
CA SER A 139 -1.93 1.88 -16.77
C SER A 139 -0.56 1.43 -16.29
N ARG A 140 0.48 2.20 -16.63
CA ARG A 140 1.71 2.11 -15.86
C ARG A 140 1.28 2.60 -14.49
N ILE A 141 1.10 1.68 -13.55
CA ILE A 141 1.05 1.95 -12.11
C ILE A 141 2.43 2.53 -11.79
N SER A 142 2.57 3.81 -12.10
CA SER A 142 3.84 4.51 -12.22
C SER A 142 4.18 5.24 -10.92
N HIS A 143 3.19 5.32 -10.03
CA HIS A 143 3.26 5.98 -8.74
C HIS A 143 2.47 5.13 -7.74
N THR A 144 3.20 4.55 -6.80
CA THR A 144 2.68 3.78 -5.67
C THR A 144 3.38 4.24 -4.42
N LEU A 145 2.66 4.30 -3.33
CA LEU A 145 3.17 4.69 -2.02
C LEU A 145 2.99 3.54 -1.06
N TRP A 146 3.88 3.44 -0.07
CA TRP A 146 3.54 2.73 1.14
C TRP A 146 2.61 3.61 1.94
N VAL A 147 1.47 3.03 2.32
CA VAL A 147 0.50 3.63 3.23
C VAL A 147 0.58 2.84 4.52
N VAL A 148 0.78 3.55 5.62
CA VAL A 148 1.13 2.96 6.92
C VAL A 148 0.15 3.44 7.98
N GLN A 149 -0.32 2.51 8.82
CA GLN A 149 -1.21 2.81 9.94
C GLN A 149 -0.92 1.86 11.10
N GLY A 150 -1.03 2.36 12.34
CA GLY A 150 -0.56 1.66 13.55
C GLY A 150 -1.55 0.70 14.20
N GLY A 151 -2.66 0.38 13.53
CA GLY A 151 -3.78 -0.37 14.10
C GLY A 151 -4.63 0.47 15.05
N ALA A 152 -5.30 -0.19 15.98
CA ALA A 152 -6.12 0.45 17.01
C ALA A 152 -5.29 1.04 18.18
N ASP A 153 -3.99 0.72 18.24
CA ASP A 153 -3.07 1.22 19.26
C ASP A 153 -2.53 2.61 18.87
N LYS A 154 -2.99 3.64 19.58
CA LYS A 154 -2.58 5.03 19.35
C LYS A 154 -1.11 5.28 19.67
N GLU A 155 -0.58 4.62 20.71
CA GLU A 155 0.82 4.80 21.09
C GLU A 155 1.73 4.20 20.02
N LEU A 156 1.40 2.99 19.56
CA LEU A 156 2.13 2.36 18.47
C LEU A 156 2.06 3.18 17.17
N HIS A 157 0.89 3.72 16.85
CA HIS A 157 0.73 4.60 15.69
C HIS A 157 1.63 5.85 15.75
N GLN A 158 1.67 6.53 16.90
CA GLN A 158 2.53 7.69 17.08
C GLN A 158 4.02 7.32 17.01
N ARG A 159 4.43 6.18 17.58
CA ARG A 159 5.81 5.70 17.47
C ARG A 159 6.20 5.40 16.02
N LEU A 160 5.30 4.85 15.21
CA LEU A 160 5.56 4.64 13.77
C LEU A 160 5.76 5.96 13.02
N LEU A 161 4.97 6.99 13.34
CA LEU A 161 5.14 8.35 12.80
C LEU A 161 6.48 8.97 13.21
N GLU A 162 6.89 8.84 14.47
CA GLU A 162 8.19 9.32 14.96
C GLU A 162 9.36 8.61 14.28
N VAL A 163 9.25 7.31 14.06
CA VAL A 163 10.24 6.55 13.28
C VAL A 163 10.30 7.08 11.85
N ALA A 164 9.16 7.30 11.19
CA ALA A 164 9.14 7.87 9.85
C ALA A 164 9.82 9.25 9.78
N ARG A 165 9.55 10.11 10.76
CA ARG A 165 10.17 11.45 10.90
C ARG A 165 11.69 11.41 11.06
N SER A 166 12.22 10.40 11.75
CA SER A 166 13.63 10.37 12.19
C SER A 166 14.52 9.42 11.39
N SER A 167 13.93 8.46 10.66
CA SER A 167 14.68 7.34 10.07
C SER A 167 14.79 7.37 8.54
N PHE A 168 14.03 8.23 7.85
CA PHE A 168 14.02 8.26 6.38
C PHE A 168 14.98 9.28 5.74
N ASP A 169 15.95 9.80 6.49
CA ASP A 169 16.99 10.69 5.93
C ASP A 169 17.99 9.97 5.00
N GLU A 170 17.95 8.64 4.95
CA GLU A 170 18.85 7.81 4.13
C GLU A 170 18.18 7.34 2.81
N GLU A 171 18.99 7.24 1.75
CA GLU A 171 18.61 6.69 0.43
C GLU A 171 17.50 7.41 -0.38
N GLY A 172 17.12 8.62 0.02
CA GLY A 172 16.13 9.43 -0.71
C GLY A 172 14.70 8.90 -0.56
N VAL A 173 14.42 8.19 0.53
CA VAL A 173 13.05 7.88 0.95
C VAL A 173 12.43 9.16 1.51
N GLU A 174 11.26 9.54 1.04
CA GLU A 174 10.51 10.67 1.58
C GLU A 174 9.29 10.14 2.34
N TRP A 175 8.65 10.98 3.16
CA TRP A 175 7.41 10.62 3.84
C TRP A 175 6.52 11.84 3.96
N ALA A 176 5.23 11.61 4.21
CA ALA A 176 4.25 12.67 4.42
C ALA A 176 3.20 12.21 5.43
N GLU A 177 2.79 13.09 6.33
CA GLU A 177 1.72 12.79 7.30
C GLU A 177 0.32 12.88 6.66
N SER A 178 0.22 13.60 5.55
CA SER A 178 -1.03 13.84 4.83
C SER A 178 -0.82 13.91 3.32
N VAL A 179 -1.90 13.76 2.56
CA VAL A 179 -1.87 13.91 1.09
C VAL A 179 -1.40 15.29 0.67
N SER A 180 -1.76 16.35 1.39
CA SER A 180 -1.32 17.73 1.12
C SER A 180 0.19 17.95 1.26
N GLU A 181 0.87 17.06 1.98
CA GLU A 181 2.32 17.11 2.21
C GLU A 181 3.10 16.19 1.27
N LEU A 182 2.43 15.45 0.37
CA LEU A 182 3.12 14.54 -0.54
C LEU A 182 4.11 15.30 -1.44
N PRO A 183 5.36 14.82 -1.55
CA PRO A 183 6.35 15.47 -2.39
C PRO A 183 6.00 15.31 -3.87
N LYS A 184 6.43 16.26 -4.71
CA LYS A 184 6.17 16.22 -6.16
C LYS A 184 6.68 14.94 -6.83
N SER A 185 7.74 14.33 -6.30
CA SER A 185 8.32 13.05 -6.74
C SER A 185 7.33 11.88 -6.63
N ALA A 186 6.41 11.93 -5.66
CA ALA A 186 5.37 10.94 -5.42
C ALA A 186 4.16 11.09 -6.34
N LEU A 187 3.94 12.28 -6.89
CA LEU A 187 2.73 12.62 -7.63
C LEU A 187 2.86 12.27 -9.11
N PRO A 188 1.77 11.84 -9.77
CA PRO A 188 1.78 11.62 -11.21
C PRO A 188 1.89 12.95 -11.95
N GLY A 189 2.58 12.94 -13.09
CA GLY A 189 2.63 14.12 -13.97
C GLY A 189 1.29 14.51 -14.61
N HIS A 190 0.27 13.64 -14.51
CA HIS A 190 -1.09 13.94 -14.95
C HIS A 190 -2.11 13.38 -13.96
N PHE A 191 -2.96 14.26 -13.43
CA PHE A 191 -4.07 13.92 -12.56
C PHE A 191 -5.35 13.72 -13.38
N THR A 192 -6.11 12.67 -13.08
CA THR A 192 -7.48 12.55 -13.60
C THR A 192 -8.37 13.62 -12.97
N LYS A 193 -9.56 13.87 -13.54
CA LYS A 193 -10.52 14.83 -13.00
C LYS A 193 -10.88 14.53 -11.53
N ASP A 194 -11.06 13.26 -11.19
CA ASP A 194 -11.39 12.84 -9.83
C ASP A 194 -10.22 13.06 -8.87
N MET A 195 -9.00 12.75 -9.30
CA MET A 195 -7.81 12.99 -8.48
C MET A 195 -7.61 14.48 -8.22
N LYS A 196 -7.84 15.36 -9.21
CA LYS A 196 -7.77 16.82 -9.01
C LYS A 196 -8.78 17.30 -7.98
N ARG A 197 -10.03 16.83 -8.08
CA ARG A 197 -11.07 17.15 -7.12
C ARG A 197 -10.69 16.72 -5.70
N VAL A 198 -10.20 15.49 -5.52
CA VAL A 198 -9.78 14.99 -4.19
C VAL A 198 -8.56 15.76 -3.69
N ALA A 199 -7.58 16.05 -4.55
CA ALA A 199 -6.41 16.85 -4.22
C ALA A 199 -6.81 18.24 -3.66
N GLU A 200 -7.71 18.94 -4.36
CA GLU A 200 -8.23 20.24 -3.93
C GLU A 200 -8.96 20.15 -2.58
N LEU A 201 -9.83 19.15 -2.41
CA LEU A 201 -10.55 18.93 -1.14
C LEU A 201 -9.62 18.61 0.04
N GLN A 202 -8.47 17.99 -0.25
CA GLN A 202 -7.45 17.66 0.75
C GLN A 202 -6.39 18.75 0.89
N GLY A 203 -6.54 19.90 0.21
CA GLY A 203 -5.64 21.04 0.34
C GLY A 203 -4.29 20.89 -0.39
N LEU A 204 -4.17 19.91 -1.30
CA LEU A 204 -2.98 19.77 -2.12
C LEU A 204 -3.00 20.81 -3.25
N VAL A 205 -2.01 21.71 -3.25
CA VAL A 205 -1.85 22.70 -4.31
C VAL A 205 -1.14 22.07 -5.50
N LEU A 206 -1.91 21.73 -6.53
CA LEU A 206 -1.36 21.30 -7.80
C LEU A 206 -0.83 22.53 -8.54
N SER A 207 0.49 22.62 -8.75
CA SER A 207 1.06 23.65 -9.61
C SER A 207 0.74 23.32 -11.07
N ASP A 208 0.19 24.28 -11.81
CA ASP A 208 -0.07 24.20 -13.25
C ASP A 208 1.19 23.89 -14.08
#